data_AF-A0A1T4PPC2-F1
#
_entry.id   AF-A0A1T4PPC2-F1
#
_cell.length_a   1.000
_cell.length_b   1.000
_cell.length_c   1.000
_cell.angle_alpha   90.00
_cell.angle_beta   90.00
_cell.angle_gamma   90.00
#
_symmetry.space_group_name_H-M   'P 1'
#
loop_
_entity.id
_entity.type
_entity.pdbx_description
1 polymer ?
#
loop_
_entity_poly.entity_id
_entity_poly.type
_entity_poly.pdbx_seq_one_letter_code
_entity_poly.pdbx_strand_id
1 'polypeptide(L)'
;MTSIIKRSAQLLLVLSGLILSACSEPKTETTHNSQAAHNMSNTAGQNGRWYSAEQVSQGKKLFQQYCAECHGAFAQGNPNWRQPTENGRYLPPPLNGTGHAWHHPMAQLRDVITNGRGPDVPSDMPAWGEKVNAQEVDALIAWFQSRWPDEIYQAWSRPKH
;
A
#
# COMPACT_ATOMS: atom_id res chain seq x y z
N MET A 1 78.35 -22.43 25.64
CA MET A 1 79.07 -21.21 26.05
C MET A 1 78.05 -20.28 26.71
N THR A 2 78.32 -19.89 27.97
CA THR A 2 77.76 -18.76 28.76
C THR A 2 76.24 -18.71 29.00
N SER A 3 75.68 -18.40 30.17
CA SER A 3 76.15 -18.06 31.53
C SER A 3 74.87 -17.92 32.39
N ILE A 4 74.74 -18.58 33.57
CA ILE A 4 74.77 -18.00 34.94
C ILE A 4 73.78 -16.82 35.14
N ILE A 5 72.85 -16.79 36.12
CA ILE A 5 72.99 -16.29 37.52
C ILE A 5 71.59 -16.48 38.19
N LYS A 6 71.42 -17.35 39.20
CA LYS A 6 71.34 -17.09 40.67
C LYS A 6 70.27 -16.04 41.08
N ARG A 7 69.18 -16.41 41.76
CA ARG A 7 68.96 -16.67 43.21
C ARG A 7 68.15 -15.54 43.87
N SER A 8 67.02 -15.96 44.45
CA SER A 8 66.53 -15.57 45.79
C SER A 8 66.02 -14.16 46.06
N ALA A 9 64.71 -14.04 46.33
CA ALA A 9 64.10 -13.15 47.33
C ALA A 9 62.62 -13.55 47.49
N GLN A 10 62.26 -14.21 48.59
CA GLN A 10 61.49 -13.65 49.71
C GLN A 10 60.02 -13.31 49.41
N LEU A 11 59.17 -14.27 49.81
CA LEU A 11 58.06 -14.13 50.75
C LEU A 11 57.32 -12.78 50.78
N LEU A 12 56.06 -12.78 50.33
CA LEU A 12 55.00 -11.95 50.89
C LEU A 12 53.67 -12.73 50.81
N LEU A 13 53.07 -12.94 51.98
CA LEU A 13 51.66 -13.29 52.16
C LEU A 13 50.77 -12.32 51.35
N VAL A 14 49.56 -12.75 51.00
CA VAL A 14 48.30 -12.15 51.49
C VAL A 14 47.09 -12.50 50.59
N LEU A 15 46.05 -13.01 51.28
CA LEU A 15 44.60 -12.95 51.05
C LEU A 15 43.94 -13.68 49.87
N SER A 16 43.17 -14.70 50.26
CA SER A 16 41.73 -14.84 50.03
C SER A 16 41.09 -14.02 48.91
N GLY A 17 40.60 -14.73 47.91
CA GLY A 17 39.62 -14.25 46.95
C GLY A 17 38.97 -15.43 46.24
N LEU A 18 38.07 -16.13 46.93
CA LEU A 18 37.15 -17.07 46.30
C LEU A 18 36.15 -16.24 45.49
N ILE A 19 36.48 -15.94 44.24
CA ILE A 19 35.50 -15.35 43.31
C ILE A 19 34.93 -16.53 42.53
N LEU A 20 33.73 -16.96 42.92
CA LEU A 20 32.87 -17.77 42.07
C LEU A 20 32.60 -16.94 40.80
N SER A 21 33.36 -17.21 39.75
CA SER A 21 33.00 -16.74 38.41
C SER A 21 31.84 -17.63 37.93
N ALA A 22 30.62 -17.13 38.11
CA ALA A 22 29.45 -17.66 37.43
C ALA A 22 29.62 -17.37 35.92
N CYS A 23 30.00 -18.39 35.16
CA CYS A 23 29.91 -18.33 33.70
C CYS A 23 28.43 -18.31 33.31
N SER A 24 27.88 -17.13 33.01
CA SER A 24 26.67 -17.05 32.19
C SER A 24 27.04 -17.41 30.76
N GLU A 25 26.31 -18.37 30.19
CA GLU A 25 26.39 -18.74 28.79
C GLU A 25 26.14 -17.52 27.89
N PRO A 26 26.90 -17.32 26.81
CA PRO A 26 26.56 -16.32 25.82
C PRO A 26 25.32 -16.79 25.07
N LYS A 27 24.16 -16.18 25.35
CA LYS A 27 23.03 -16.26 24.46
C LYS A 27 23.40 -15.50 23.19
N THR A 28 23.73 -16.25 22.16
CA THR A 28 23.79 -15.77 20.78
C THR A 28 22.38 -15.31 20.41
N GLU A 29 22.05 -14.06 20.73
CA GLU A 29 20.94 -13.37 20.10
C GLU A 29 21.38 -13.03 18.68
N THR A 30 21.06 -13.95 17.76
CA THR A 30 20.93 -13.63 16.34
C THR A 30 19.94 -12.47 16.24
N THR A 31 20.47 -11.25 16.14
CA THR A 31 19.71 -10.06 15.78
C THR A 31 19.18 -10.25 14.35
N HIS A 32 18.06 -10.96 14.23
CA HIS A 32 17.20 -10.83 13.06
C HIS A 32 16.60 -9.43 13.12
N ASN A 33 17.24 -8.55 12.37
CA ASN A 33 16.86 -7.17 12.13
C ASN A 33 15.40 -7.09 11.66
N SER A 34 14.47 -6.97 12.60
CA SER A 34 13.03 -6.77 12.36
C SER A 34 12.71 -5.34 11.91
N GLN A 35 13.70 -4.45 11.80
CA GLN A 35 13.50 -3.06 11.42
C GLN A 35 13.43 -2.84 9.90
N ALA A 36 13.81 -3.84 9.08
CA ALA A 36 13.57 -3.79 7.63
C ALA A 36 12.10 -4.08 7.25
N ALA A 37 11.39 -4.91 8.02
CA ALA A 37 10.00 -5.27 7.74
C ALA A 37 8.98 -4.25 8.28
N HIS A 38 9.32 -3.49 9.33
CA HIS A 38 8.44 -2.47 9.90
C HIS A 38 8.43 -1.15 9.12
N ASN A 39 9.38 -0.92 8.21
CA ASN A 39 9.43 0.30 7.38
C ASN A 39 8.70 0.19 6.03
N MET A 40 8.10 -0.95 5.69
CA MET A 40 7.27 -1.12 4.48
C MET A 40 5.76 -0.97 4.75
N SER A 41 5.35 -0.84 6.02
CA SER A 41 3.93 -0.80 6.40
C SER A 41 3.32 0.61 6.44
N ASN A 42 4.06 1.66 6.06
CA ASN A 42 3.64 3.06 6.20
C ASN A 42 3.72 3.86 4.88
N THR A 43 3.42 3.26 3.72
CA THR A 43 3.46 3.96 2.42
C THR A 43 2.13 4.66 2.05
N ALA A 44 1.00 4.28 2.69
CA ALA A 44 -0.26 5.02 2.54
C ALA A 44 -0.13 6.39 3.23
N GLY A 45 -0.32 7.48 2.50
CA GLY A 45 -0.23 8.84 3.06
C GLY A 45 1.11 9.58 2.84
N GLN A 46 2.19 8.90 2.40
CA GLN A 46 3.53 9.52 2.32
C GLN A 46 3.63 10.63 1.25
N ASN A 47 2.71 10.67 0.29
CA ASN A 47 2.59 11.70 -0.74
C ASN A 47 1.30 12.53 -0.62
N GLY A 48 0.64 12.51 0.55
CA GLY A 48 -0.67 13.14 0.74
C GLY A 48 -1.82 12.41 0.03
N ARG A 49 -1.59 11.20 -0.51
CA ARG A 49 -2.62 10.32 -1.06
C ARG A 49 -3.05 9.30 -0.02
N TRP A 50 -4.35 8.94 0.01
CA TRP A 50 -4.87 7.99 1.00
C TRP A 50 -4.40 6.55 0.77
N TYR A 51 -3.89 6.24 -0.42
CA TYR A 51 -3.49 4.90 -0.83
C TYR A 51 -1.97 4.70 -0.79
N SER A 52 -1.54 3.44 -0.66
CA SER A 52 -0.14 3.01 -0.76
C SER A 52 0.27 2.63 -2.18
N ALA A 53 1.58 2.48 -2.43
CA ALA A 53 2.10 1.99 -3.71
C ALA A 53 1.68 0.53 -3.99
N GLU A 54 1.57 -0.29 -2.94
CA GLU A 54 1.13 -1.67 -3.00
C GLU A 54 -0.34 -1.76 -3.43
N GLN A 55 -1.20 -0.91 -2.86
CA GLN A 55 -2.61 -0.83 -3.27
C GLN A 55 -2.74 -0.42 -4.74
N VAL A 56 -1.94 0.55 -5.20
CA VAL A 56 -1.92 0.94 -6.62
C VAL A 56 -1.45 -0.21 -7.51
N SER A 57 -0.43 -0.96 -7.10
CA SER A 57 0.10 -2.11 -7.84
C SER A 57 -0.90 -3.26 -7.93
N GLN A 58 -1.56 -3.61 -6.82
CA GLN A 58 -2.63 -4.61 -6.78
C GLN A 58 -3.82 -4.15 -7.63
N GLY A 59 -4.25 -2.91 -7.44
CA GLY A 59 -5.34 -2.29 -8.19
C GLY A 59 -5.10 -2.29 -9.69
N LYS A 60 -3.84 -2.14 -10.14
CA LYS A 60 -3.48 -2.26 -11.56
C LYS A 60 -3.88 -3.62 -12.13
N LYS A 61 -3.49 -4.70 -11.45
CA LYS A 61 -3.74 -6.07 -11.91
C LYS A 61 -5.24 -6.32 -12.01
N LEU A 62 -5.97 -5.98 -10.94
CA LEU A 62 -7.43 -6.11 -10.87
C LEU A 62 -8.12 -5.26 -11.95
N PHE A 63 -7.69 -4.02 -12.15
CA PHE A 63 -8.32 -3.14 -13.12
C PHE A 63 -8.11 -3.66 -14.54
N GLN A 64 -6.92 -4.16 -14.88
CA GLN A 64 -6.69 -4.78 -16.19
C GLN A 64 -7.58 -6.01 -16.40
N GLN A 65 -7.83 -6.78 -15.34
CA GLN A 65 -8.64 -7.99 -15.41
C GLN A 65 -10.13 -7.71 -15.55
N TYR A 66 -10.67 -6.71 -14.83
CA TYR A 66 -12.11 -6.53 -14.68
C TYR A 66 -12.67 -5.25 -15.30
N CYS A 67 -11.86 -4.20 -15.47
CA CYS A 67 -12.37 -2.86 -15.76
C CYS A 67 -11.86 -2.29 -17.09
N ALA A 68 -10.65 -2.70 -17.51
CA ALA A 68 -9.95 -2.10 -18.64
C ALA A 68 -10.60 -2.38 -20.00
N GLU A 69 -11.39 -3.45 -20.14
CA GLU A 69 -12.13 -3.75 -21.36
C GLU A 69 -13.07 -2.60 -21.75
N CYS A 70 -13.74 -2.00 -20.77
CA CYS A 70 -14.70 -0.93 -20.97
C CYS A 70 -14.10 0.46 -20.69
N HIS A 71 -13.33 0.61 -19.61
CA HIS A 71 -12.76 1.91 -19.20
C HIS A 71 -11.38 2.19 -19.80
N GLY A 72 -10.80 1.25 -20.55
CA GLY A 72 -9.48 1.37 -21.16
C GLY A 72 -8.32 1.12 -20.18
N ALA A 73 -7.16 0.74 -20.72
CA ALA A 73 -5.97 0.35 -19.94
C ALA A 73 -5.44 1.43 -18.97
N PHE A 74 -5.76 2.70 -19.22
CA PHE A 74 -5.37 3.85 -18.40
C PHE A 74 -6.58 4.54 -17.75
N ALA A 75 -7.74 3.87 -17.65
CA ALA A 75 -8.97 4.46 -17.12
C ALA A 75 -9.43 5.71 -17.89
N GLN A 76 -9.07 5.80 -19.18
CA GLN A 76 -9.40 6.93 -20.04
C GLN A 76 -10.86 6.98 -20.51
N GLY A 77 -11.61 5.90 -20.31
CA GLY A 77 -13.01 5.79 -20.71
C GLY A 77 -13.23 5.86 -22.21
N ASN A 78 -14.50 5.95 -22.59
CA ASN A 78 -14.90 6.17 -23.98
C ASN A 78 -14.93 7.68 -24.30
N PRO A 79 -14.40 8.16 -25.43
CA PRO A 79 -14.45 9.58 -25.80
C PRO A 79 -15.87 10.19 -25.83
N ASN A 80 -16.88 9.38 -26.18
CA ASN A 80 -18.27 9.79 -26.31
C ASN A 80 -19.11 9.53 -25.05
N TRP A 81 -18.49 9.31 -23.89
CA TRP A 81 -19.17 8.96 -22.62
C TRP A 81 -20.28 9.93 -22.16
N ARG A 82 -20.27 11.17 -22.67
CA ARG A 82 -21.30 12.18 -22.33
C ARG A 82 -22.57 12.05 -23.18
N GLN A 83 -22.50 11.36 -24.30
CA GLN A 83 -23.63 11.18 -25.20
C GLN A 83 -24.29 9.83 -24.93
N PRO A 84 -25.63 9.79 -24.83
CA PRO A 84 -26.31 8.51 -24.82
C PRO A 84 -26.13 7.83 -26.19
N THR A 85 -26.01 6.51 -26.16
CA THR A 85 -26.10 5.65 -27.34
C THR A 85 -27.54 5.66 -27.89
N GLU A 86 -27.74 5.03 -29.05
CA GLU A 86 -29.06 4.94 -29.70
C GLU A 86 -30.14 4.31 -28.80
N ASN A 87 -29.76 3.36 -27.94
CA ASN A 87 -30.65 2.75 -26.95
C ASN A 87 -30.74 3.54 -25.63
N GLY A 88 -30.27 4.79 -25.59
CA GLY A 88 -30.37 5.70 -24.44
C GLY A 88 -29.37 5.42 -23.30
N ARG A 89 -28.37 4.57 -23.52
CA ARG A 89 -27.40 4.14 -22.48
C ARG A 89 -26.13 4.98 -22.53
N TYR A 90 -25.41 5.06 -21.41
CA TYR A 90 -24.15 5.79 -21.33
C TYR A 90 -22.94 4.88 -21.42
N LEU A 91 -21.97 5.31 -22.21
CA LEU A 91 -20.68 4.64 -22.35
C LEU A 91 -19.79 4.87 -21.11
N PRO A 92 -18.77 4.02 -20.88
CA PRO A 92 -17.93 4.09 -19.70
C PRO A 92 -17.22 5.46 -19.57
N PRO A 93 -17.44 6.21 -18.47
CA PRO A 93 -16.77 7.49 -18.28
C PRO A 93 -15.27 7.32 -17.99
N PRO A 94 -14.45 8.35 -18.26
CA PRO A 94 -13.07 8.40 -17.80
C PRO A 94 -13.01 8.38 -16.27
N LEU A 95 -12.18 7.49 -15.73
CA LEU A 95 -11.93 7.36 -14.30
C LEU A 95 -10.57 7.93 -13.88
N ASN A 96 -9.75 8.36 -14.85
CA ASN A 96 -8.39 8.87 -14.63
C ASN A 96 -8.32 10.37 -14.28
N GLY A 97 -9.44 10.99 -13.93
CA GLY A 97 -9.50 12.40 -13.51
C GLY A 97 -9.89 13.38 -14.62
N THR A 98 -9.99 12.92 -15.87
CA THR A 98 -10.49 13.73 -17.01
C THR A 98 -12.03 13.74 -17.13
N GLY A 99 -12.70 12.87 -16.36
CA GLY A 99 -14.16 12.76 -16.26
C GLY A 99 -14.71 13.41 -14.99
N HIS A 100 -15.84 12.90 -14.51
CA HIS A 100 -16.54 13.44 -13.33
C HIS A 100 -16.36 12.58 -12.06
N ALA A 101 -15.52 11.52 -12.11
CA ALA A 101 -15.32 10.60 -10.99
C ALA A 101 -14.92 11.30 -9.68
N TRP A 102 -14.18 12.40 -9.76
CA TRP A 102 -13.71 13.20 -8.63
C TRP A 102 -14.81 13.99 -7.91
N HIS A 103 -16.02 14.09 -8.46
CA HIS A 103 -17.18 14.64 -7.76
C HIS A 103 -17.82 13.65 -6.78
N HIS A 104 -17.46 12.37 -6.84
CA HIS A 104 -18.08 11.32 -6.04
C HIS A 104 -17.26 11.01 -4.78
N PRO A 105 -17.92 10.87 -3.61
CA PRO A 105 -17.25 10.43 -2.39
C PRO A 105 -16.81 8.97 -2.50
N MET A 106 -15.83 8.58 -1.68
CA MET A 106 -15.29 7.21 -1.65
C MET A 106 -16.37 6.14 -1.51
N ALA A 107 -17.37 6.37 -0.65
CA ALA A 107 -18.47 5.42 -0.44
C ALA A 107 -19.27 5.16 -1.73
N GLN A 108 -19.52 6.20 -2.54
CA GLN A 108 -20.23 6.05 -3.80
C GLN A 108 -19.38 5.35 -4.86
N LEU A 109 -18.06 5.61 -4.89
CA LEU A 109 -17.15 4.89 -5.78
C LEU A 109 -17.13 3.38 -5.46
N ARG A 110 -17.07 3.03 -4.17
CA ARG A 110 -17.14 1.63 -3.71
C ARG A 110 -18.47 0.98 -4.08
N ASP A 111 -19.58 1.67 -3.82
CA ASP A 111 -20.93 1.19 -4.13
C ASP A 111 -21.09 0.86 -5.61
N VAL A 112 -20.70 1.78 -6.50
CA VAL A 112 -20.81 1.58 -7.96
C VAL A 112 -19.95 0.40 -8.44
N ILE A 113 -18.76 0.18 -7.87
CA ILE A 113 -17.94 -1.00 -8.23
C ILE A 113 -18.60 -2.28 -7.71
N THR A 114 -19.10 -2.26 -6.47
CA THR A 114 -19.61 -3.45 -5.79
C THR A 114 -20.94 -3.89 -6.39
N ASN A 115 -21.85 -2.94 -6.59
CA ASN A 115 -23.24 -3.17 -6.94
C ASN A 115 -23.57 -2.83 -8.41
N GLY A 116 -22.60 -2.31 -9.15
CA GLY A 116 -22.82 -1.83 -10.52
C GLY A 116 -23.70 -0.58 -10.52
N ARG A 117 -24.47 -0.40 -11.59
CA ARG A 117 -25.48 0.65 -11.70
C ARG A 117 -26.86 -0.01 -11.79
N GLY A 118 -27.79 0.42 -10.95
CA GLY A 118 -29.18 -0.06 -10.97
C GLY A 118 -29.96 0.40 -12.21
N PRO A 119 -31.20 -0.09 -12.39
CA PRO A 119 -32.02 0.18 -13.59
C PRO A 119 -32.31 1.67 -13.82
N ASP A 120 -32.24 2.50 -12.77
CA ASP A 120 -32.49 3.95 -12.83
C ASP A 120 -31.35 4.72 -13.52
N VAL A 121 -30.19 4.09 -13.72
CA VAL A 121 -29.09 4.66 -14.50
C VAL A 121 -28.88 3.81 -15.74
N PRO A 122 -29.13 4.33 -16.95
CA PRO A 122 -29.02 3.56 -18.18
C PRO A 122 -27.53 3.34 -18.52
N SER A 123 -26.91 2.36 -17.87
CA SER A 123 -25.48 2.05 -17.93
C SER A 123 -25.25 0.54 -17.92
N ASP A 124 -24.32 0.05 -18.73
CA ASP A 124 -23.96 -1.39 -18.84
C ASP A 124 -22.95 -1.86 -17.79
N MET A 125 -22.58 -1.01 -16.83
CA MET A 125 -21.61 -1.34 -15.79
C MET A 125 -22.13 -2.46 -14.86
N PRO A 126 -21.51 -3.67 -14.86
CA PRO A 126 -21.93 -4.78 -14.02
C PRO A 126 -21.50 -4.60 -12.56
N ALA A 127 -22.10 -5.39 -11.67
CA ALA A 127 -21.69 -5.53 -10.28
C ALA A 127 -20.46 -6.44 -10.14
N TRP A 128 -19.49 -6.04 -9.33
CA TRP A 128 -18.26 -6.82 -9.10
C TRP A 128 -18.13 -7.38 -7.68
N GLY A 129 -19.08 -7.12 -6.77
CA GLY A 129 -18.99 -7.50 -5.36
C GLY A 129 -18.84 -8.99 -5.07
N GLU A 130 -19.24 -9.87 -6.00
CA GLU A 130 -19.03 -11.31 -5.90
C GLU A 130 -17.65 -11.78 -6.43
N LYS A 131 -16.92 -10.88 -7.11
CA LYS A 131 -15.62 -11.17 -7.75
C LYS A 131 -14.44 -10.49 -7.05
N VAL A 132 -14.69 -9.35 -6.41
CA VAL A 132 -13.68 -8.59 -5.67
C VAL A 132 -14.21 -8.24 -4.28
N ASN A 133 -13.35 -8.39 -3.26
CA ASN A 133 -13.68 -8.02 -1.89
C ASN A 133 -13.45 -6.52 -1.63
N ALA A 134 -13.85 -6.02 -0.46
CA ALA A 134 -13.76 -4.60 -0.11
C ALA A 134 -12.34 -4.00 -0.23
N GLN A 135 -11.29 -4.76 0.10
CA GLN A 135 -9.90 -4.30 0.00
C GLN A 135 -9.46 -4.20 -1.47
N GLU A 136 -9.94 -5.12 -2.30
CA GLU A 136 -9.71 -5.13 -3.74
C GLU A 136 -10.46 -4.00 -4.46
N VAL A 137 -11.68 -3.66 -3.99
CA VAL A 137 -12.41 -2.46 -4.44
C VAL A 137 -11.61 -1.20 -4.13
N ASP A 138 -11.05 -1.09 -2.92
CA ASP A 138 -10.18 0.03 -2.57
C ASP A 138 -8.91 0.06 -3.44
N ALA A 139 -8.29 -1.08 -3.71
CA ALA A 139 -7.14 -1.16 -4.60
C ALA A 139 -7.50 -0.68 -6.03
N LEU A 140 -8.64 -1.07 -6.58
CA LEU A 140 -9.15 -0.58 -7.86
C LEU A 140 -9.27 0.96 -7.88
N ILE A 141 -9.85 1.54 -6.82
CA ILE A 141 -9.99 3.00 -6.68
C ILE A 141 -8.64 3.69 -6.56
N ALA A 142 -7.76 3.19 -5.70
CA ALA A 142 -6.39 3.68 -5.56
C ALA A 142 -5.68 3.74 -6.92
N TRP A 143 -5.83 2.69 -7.73
CA TRP A 143 -5.20 2.65 -9.04
C TRP A 143 -5.74 3.72 -9.99
N PHE A 144 -7.05 3.90 -10.17
CA PHE A 144 -7.50 4.94 -11.09
C PHE A 144 -7.25 6.35 -10.55
N GLN A 145 -7.33 6.55 -9.22
CA GLN A 145 -7.00 7.83 -8.59
C GLN A 145 -5.51 8.16 -8.65
N SER A 146 -4.61 7.16 -8.75
CA SER A 146 -3.18 7.39 -8.98
C SER A 146 -2.85 8.07 -10.31
N ARG A 147 -3.82 8.15 -11.23
CA ARG A 147 -3.71 8.86 -12.50
C ARG A 147 -4.21 10.28 -12.44
N TRP A 148 -4.87 10.66 -11.34
CA TRP A 148 -5.45 11.98 -11.24
C TRP A 148 -4.33 13.01 -11.11
N PRO A 149 -4.40 14.11 -11.88
CA PRO A 149 -3.56 15.27 -11.61
C PRO A 149 -3.71 15.72 -10.16
N ASP A 150 -2.64 16.30 -9.60
CA ASP A 150 -2.63 16.73 -8.19
C ASP A 150 -3.77 17.67 -7.84
N GLU A 151 -4.10 18.60 -8.73
CA GLU A 151 -5.22 19.53 -8.57
C GLU A 151 -6.57 18.82 -8.44
N ILE A 152 -6.81 17.75 -9.22
CA ILE A 152 -8.05 16.98 -9.20
C ILE A 152 -8.16 16.18 -7.92
N TYR A 153 -7.06 15.51 -7.53
CA TYR A 153 -7.03 14.78 -6.28
C TYR A 153 -7.25 15.70 -5.07
N GLN A 154 -6.59 16.87 -5.03
CA GLN A 154 -6.78 17.86 -3.97
C GLN A 154 -8.23 18.39 -3.95
N ALA A 155 -8.87 18.58 -5.10
CA ALA A 155 -10.27 18.98 -5.16
C ALA A 155 -11.23 17.92 -4.59
N TRP A 156 -10.91 16.64 -4.80
CA TRP A 156 -11.65 15.51 -4.24
C TRP A 156 -11.40 15.31 -2.75
N SER A 157 -10.15 15.42 -2.29
CA SER A 157 -9.77 15.14 -0.90
C SER A 157 -10.20 16.22 0.09
N ARG A 158 -10.64 17.38 -0.40
CA ARG A 158 -11.14 18.47 0.45
C ARG A 158 -12.48 18.08 1.10
N PRO A 159 -12.62 18.24 2.43
CA PRO A 159 -13.90 18.12 3.09
C PRO A 159 -14.96 18.99 2.40
N LYS A 160 -16.15 18.43 2.16
CA LYS A 160 -17.31 19.20 1.73
C LYS A 160 -18.03 19.67 2.99
N HIS A 161 -18.23 20.98 3.10
CA HIS A 161 -18.94 21.62 4.21
C HIS A 161 -20.44 21.38 4.12
#